data_AF-S9R1T9-F1
#
_entry.id   AF-S9R1T9-F1
#
_cell.length_a   1.000
_cell.length_b   1.000
_cell.length_c   1.000
_cell.angle_alpha   90.00
_cell.angle_beta   90.00
_cell.angle_gamma   90.00
#
_symmetry.space_group_name_H-M   'P 1'
#
loop_
_entity.id
_entity.type
_entity.pdbx_description
1 polymer ?
#
loop_
_entity_poly.entity_id
_entity_poly.type
_entity_poly.pdbx_seq_one_letter_code
_entity_poly.pdbx_strand_id
1 'polypeptide(L)'
;MAEAVFYQLMGAAPETVLPQLLDRVLAQGWRVELRGPDRARMERIDLRLWGPGEDFRPHGLMGGEHDARQPVLLTWGSGTGAGTVSWRWTARP
;
A
#
# COMPACT_ATOMS: atom_id res chain seq x y z
N MET A 1 -19.67 -6.97 0.40
CA MET A 1 -18.94 -8.08 1.04
C MET A 1 -17.47 -7.73 1.03
N ALA A 2 -16.73 -8.03 2.09
CA ALA A 2 -15.28 -7.87 2.11
C ALA A 2 -14.64 -9.12 1.50
N GLU A 3 -13.69 -8.94 0.58
CA GLU A 3 -12.92 -10.02 -0.03
C GLU A 3 -11.50 -10.03 0.57
N ALA A 4 -11.02 -11.21 0.97
CA ALA A 4 -9.67 -11.39 1.50
C ALA A 4 -8.93 -12.38 0.61
N VAL A 5 -7.86 -11.91 -0.03
CA VAL A 5 -6.99 -12.73 -0.87
C VAL A 5 -5.65 -12.91 -0.17
N PHE A 6 -5.18 -14.15 -0.10
CA PHE A 6 -3.90 -14.51 0.48
C PHE A 6 -2.96 -15.00 -0.62
N TYR A 7 -1.73 -14.48 -0.63
CA TYR A 7 -0.69 -14.88 -1.58
C TYR A 7 0.40 -15.67 -0.88
N GLN A 8 0.67 -16.89 -1.35
CA GLN A 8 1.84 -17.66 -0.91
C GLN A 8 3.04 -17.28 -1.77
N LEU A 9 4.08 -16.73 -1.13
CA LEU A 9 5.20 -16.13 -1.85
C LEU A 9 6.27 -17.13 -2.33
N MET A 10 6.12 -18.44 -2.07
CA MET A 10 7.03 -19.50 -2.55
C MET A 10 8.54 -19.20 -2.37
N GLY A 11 8.90 -18.52 -1.28
CA GLY A 11 10.29 -18.14 -1.00
C GLY A 11 10.73 -16.78 -1.55
N ALA A 12 9.89 -16.09 -2.34
CA ALA A 12 10.12 -14.70 -2.74
C ALA A 12 9.90 -13.74 -1.56
N ALA A 13 10.74 -12.71 -1.48
CA ALA A 13 10.53 -11.61 -0.55
C ALA A 13 9.23 -10.85 -0.93
N PRO A 14 8.36 -10.49 0.03
CA PRO A 14 7.13 -9.74 -0.23
C PRO A 14 7.36 -8.51 -1.08
N GLU A 15 8.46 -7.82 -0.82
CA GLU A 15 8.83 -6.59 -1.49
C GLU A 15 9.05 -6.80 -3.00
N THR A 16 9.42 -8.00 -3.45
CA THR A 16 9.62 -8.34 -4.88
C THR A 16 8.30 -8.58 -5.61
N VAL A 17 7.29 -9.14 -4.93
CA VAL A 17 5.99 -9.45 -5.52
C VAL A 17 5.03 -8.26 -5.43
N LEU A 18 5.20 -7.44 -4.39
CA LEU A 18 4.36 -6.29 -4.08
C LEU A 18 4.17 -5.31 -5.26
N PRO A 19 5.22 -4.89 -6.02
CA PRO A 19 5.04 -4.01 -7.17
C PRO A 19 4.03 -4.53 -8.19
N GLN A 20 4.13 -5.82 -8.55
CA GLN A 20 3.24 -6.45 -9.53
C GLN A 20 1.79 -6.52 -9.03
N LEU A 21 1.60 -6.76 -7.73
CA LEU A 21 0.26 -6.76 -7.12
C LEU A 21 -0.33 -5.35 -7.11
N LEU A 22 0.48 -4.34 -6.75
CA LEU A 22 0.04 -2.95 -6.78
C LEU A 22 -0.35 -2.53 -8.20
N ASP A 23 0.43 -2.90 -9.22
CA ASP A 23 0.12 -2.58 -10.63
C ASP A 23 -1.24 -3.17 -11.04
N ARG A 24 -1.49 -4.44 -10.71
CA ARG A 24 -2.76 -5.11 -11.01
C ARG A 24 -3.96 -4.44 -10.32
N VAL A 25 -3.79 -4.00 -9.08
CA VAL A 25 -4.85 -3.39 -8.29
C VAL A 25 -5.09 -1.94 -8.74
N LEU A 26 -4.03 -1.19 -9.01
CA LEU A 26 -4.10 0.17 -9.54
C LEU A 26 -4.69 0.20 -10.95
N ALA A 27 -4.39 -0.79 -11.80
CA ALA A 27 -4.99 -0.93 -13.13
C ALA A 27 -6.52 -1.15 -13.09
N GLN A 28 -7.04 -1.67 -11.97
CA GLN A 28 -8.48 -1.80 -11.71
C GLN A 28 -9.09 -0.52 -11.10
N GLY A 29 -8.30 0.55 -10.95
CA GLY A 29 -8.74 1.81 -10.35
C GLY A 29 -8.93 1.75 -8.83
N TRP A 30 -8.42 0.70 -8.19
CA TRP A 30 -8.56 0.54 -6.74
C TRP A 30 -7.52 1.38 -6.00
N ARG A 31 -7.86 1.73 -4.76
CA ARG A 31 -6.94 2.38 -3.81
C ARG A 31 -6.48 1.36 -2.77
N VAL A 32 -5.23 1.45 -2.36
CA VAL A 32 -4.56 0.43 -1.54
C VAL A 32 -4.00 1.04 -0.27
N GLU A 33 -4.25 0.38 0.86
CA GLU A 33 -3.52 0.62 2.10
C GLU A 33 -2.54 -0.55 2.31
N LEU A 34 -1.24 -0.25 2.27
CA LEU A 34 -0.19 -1.22 2.56
C LEU A 34 0.20 -1.12 4.03
N ARG A 35 -0.04 -2.20 4.80
CA ARG A 35 0.25 -2.26 6.24
C ARG A 35 1.53 -3.01 6.53
N GLY A 36 2.44 -2.36 7.23
CA GLY A 36 3.69 -2.92 7.73
C GLY A 36 3.75 -3.04 9.26
N PRO A 37 4.71 -3.83 9.77
CA PRO A 37 4.93 -3.95 11.21
C PRO A 37 5.52 -2.69 11.83
N ASP A 38 6.41 -1.99 11.10
CA ASP A 38 7.15 -0.84 11.61
C ASP A 38 7.46 0.17 10.50
N ARG A 39 7.75 1.41 10.92
CA ARG A 39 8.04 2.54 10.03
C ARG A 39 9.26 2.30 9.15
N ALA A 40 10.36 1.80 9.73
CA ALA A 40 11.61 1.61 9.00
C ALA A 40 11.44 0.60 7.86
N ARG A 41 10.59 -0.42 8.04
CA ARG A 41 10.23 -1.34 6.96
C ARG A 41 9.42 -0.66 5.88
N MET A 42 8.46 0.20 6.23
CA MET A 42 7.67 0.94 5.23
C MET A 42 8.49 1.94 4.44
N GLU A 43 9.44 2.63 5.06
CA GLU A 43 10.38 3.53 4.36
C GLU A 43 11.24 2.76 3.35
N ARG A 44 11.69 1.54 3.67
CA ARG A 44 12.41 0.69 2.70
C ARG A 44 11.52 0.26 1.52
N ILE A 45 10.24 0.01 1.78
CA ILE A 45 9.29 -0.33 0.71
C ILE A 45 9.01 0.89 -0.18
N ASP A 46 8.79 2.06 0.42
CA ASP A 46 8.61 3.33 -0.30
C ASP A 46 9.75 3.56 -1.30
N LEU A 47 11.00 3.55 -0.82
CA LEU A 47 12.19 3.70 -1.67
C LEU A 47 12.27 2.66 -2.79
N ARG A 48 11.80 1.43 -2.53
CA ARG A 48 11.77 0.37 -3.53
C ARG A 48 10.68 0.55 -4.58
N LEU A 49 9.52 1.09 -4.19
CA LEU A 49 8.43 1.38 -5.12
C LEU A 49 8.81 2.52 -6.08
N TRP A 50 9.72 3.40 -5.65
CA TRP A 50 10.42 4.38 -6.50
C TRP A 50 11.56 3.80 -7.35
N GLY A 51 11.95 2.54 -7.13
CA GLY A 51 13.14 1.92 -7.72
C GLY A 51 13.10 1.80 -9.26
N PRO A 52 14.19 1.31 -9.87
CA PRO A 52 14.38 1.32 -11.32
C PRO A 52 13.36 0.40 -12.00
N GLY A 53 12.27 1.00 -12.47
CA GLY A 53 11.23 0.44 -13.31
C GLY A 53 10.56 1.59 -14.08
N GLU A 54 9.94 1.29 -15.22
CA GLU A 54 9.35 2.32 -16.09
C GLU A 54 8.00 2.85 -15.56
N ASP A 55 7.39 2.16 -14.60
CA ASP A 55 6.04 2.47 -14.12
C ASP A 55 6.06 3.29 -12.82
N PHE A 56 5.60 4.53 -12.92
CA PHE A 56 5.34 5.41 -11.78
C PHE A 56 4.12 4.93 -11.01
N ARG A 57 4.33 4.52 -9.75
CA ARG A 57 3.25 4.14 -8.83
C ARG A 57 3.03 5.31 -7.86
N PRO A 58 1.96 6.10 -7.97
CA PRO A 58 1.69 7.17 -7.01
C PRO A 58 1.43 6.58 -5.62
N HIS A 59 2.37 6.78 -4.71
CA HIS A 59 2.32 6.28 -3.34
C HIS A 59 2.90 7.29 -2.35
N GLY A 60 2.59 7.09 -1.06
CA GLY A 60 3.23 7.85 0.01
C GLY A 60 3.14 7.16 1.36
N LEU A 61 4.02 7.58 2.27
CA LEU A 61 3.98 7.20 3.68
C LEU A 61 2.87 7.97 4.42
N MET A 62 2.24 7.30 5.39
CA MET A 62 1.32 7.89 6.35
C MET A 62 1.94 9.08 7.11
N GLY A 63 1.10 10.08 7.41
CA GLY A 63 1.44 11.24 8.23
C GLY A 63 1.60 12.54 7.44
N GLY A 64 1.29 12.56 6.14
CA GLY A 64 1.36 13.74 5.29
C GLY A 64 0.02 14.44 5.09
N GLU A 65 0.06 15.70 4.66
CA GLU A 65 -1.14 16.49 4.30
C GLU A 65 -1.93 15.87 3.13
N HIS A 66 -1.28 14.99 2.35
CA HIS A 66 -1.82 14.46 1.11
C HIS A 66 -2.14 12.96 1.17
N ASP A 67 -2.12 12.34 2.35
CA ASP A 67 -2.42 10.91 2.54
C ASP A 67 -3.74 10.50 1.85
N ALA A 68 -4.79 11.32 2.02
CA ALA A 68 -6.10 11.09 1.43
C ALA A 68 -6.12 11.16 -0.11
N ARG A 69 -5.04 11.66 -0.74
CA ARG A 69 -4.90 11.71 -2.20
C ARG A 69 -4.04 10.58 -2.74
N GLN A 70 -3.31 9.86 -1.90
CA GLN A 70 -2.43 8.77 -2.34
C GLN A 70 -3.24 7.55 -2.77
N PRO A 71 -3.10 7.08 -4.03
CA PRO A 71 -3.69 5.82 -4.48
C PRO A 71 -3.17 4.63 -3.69
N VAL A 72 -1.90 4.66 -3.30
CA VAL A 72 -1.27 3.70 -2.38
C VAL A 72 -0.76 4.42 -1.14
N LEU A 73 -1.28 4.08 0.04
CA LEU A 73 -0.82 4.63 1.31
C LEU A 73 -0.09 3.56 2.13
N LEU A 74 1.16 3.83 2.51
CA LEU A 74 1.98 2.96 3.34
C LEU A 74 1.78 3.34 4.81
N THR A 75 1.39 2.37 5.62
CA THR A 75 1.02 2.54 7.03
C THR A 75 1.76 1.52 7.89
N TRP A 76 1.94 1.82 9.18
CA TRP A 76 2.62 0.94 10.11
C TRP A 76 1.99 0.98 11.51
N GLY A 77 2.27 -0.05 12.31
CA GLY A 77 1.82 -0.16 13.69
C GLY A 77 0.86 -1.34 13.93
N SER A 78 0.75 -1.74 15.19
CA SER A 78 -0.22 -2.76 15.62
C SER A 78 -1.62 -2.19 15.47
N GLY A 79 -2.42 -2.80 14.59
CA GLY A 79 -3.80 -2.42 14.36
C GLY A 79 -4.68 -2.65 15.59
N THR A 80 -4.75 -1.66 16.47
CA THR A 80 -5.92 -1.31 17.28
C THR A 80 -5.82 0.19 17.55
N GLY A 81 -6.69 0.95 16.91
CA GLY A 81 -6.48 2.38 16.63
C GLY A 81 -6.24 3.28 17.83
N ALA A 82 -5.43 4.31 17.61
CA ALA A 82 -5.50 5.58 18.32
C ALA A 82 -5.01 6.68 17.37
N GLY A 83 -5.99 7.27 16.68
CA GLY A 83 -5.83 8.24 15.60
C GLY A 83 -6.90 7.94 14.57
N THR A 84 -8.14 8.31 14.83
CA THR A 84 -9.26 8.10 13.91
C THR A 84 -8.91 8.68 12.55
N VAL A 85 -8.51 7.82 11.61
CA VAL A 85 -8.49 8.18 10.20
C VAL A 85 -9.77 7.66 9.58
N SER A 86 -10.73 8.56 9.40
CA SER A 86 -11.98 8.28 8.72
C SER A 86 -11.70 8.14 7.22
N TRP A 87 -11.31 6.95 6.78
CA TRP A 87 -11.18 6.65 5.36
C TRP A 87 -12.56 6.36 4.75
N ARG A 88 -13.08 7.30 3.96
CA ARG A 88 -14.28 7.07 3.16
C ARG A 88 -13.85 6.51 1.80
N TRP A 89 -13.89 5.19 1.66
CA TRP A 89 -13.55 4.48 0.43
C TRP A 89 -14.75 4.44 -0.51
N THR A 90 -14.60 5.02 -1.70
CA THR A 90 -15.52 4.78 -2.82
C THR A 90 -14.78 3.88 -3.81
N ALA A 91 -15.02 2.57 -3.77
CA ALA A 91 -14.83 1.79 -4.99
C ALA A 91 -15.84 2.35 -6.00
N ARG A 92 -15.37 2.96 -7.09
CA ARG A 92 -16.31 3.25 -8.18
C ARG A 92 -16.67 1.92 -8.83
N PRO A 93 -17.96 1.66 -9.10
CA PRO A 93 -18.39 0.51 -9.88
C PRO A 93 -17.87 0.59 -11.32
#